data_AF-A0A821LEY0-F1
#
_entry.id   AF-A0A821LEY0-F1
#
_cell.length_a   1.000
_cell.length_b   1.000
_cell.length_c   1.000
_cell.angle_alpha   90.00
_cell.angle_beta   90.00
_cell.angle_gamma   90.00
#
_symmetry.space_group_name_H-M   'P 1'
#
loop_
_entity.id
_entity.type
_entity.pdbx_description
1 polymer ?
#
loop_
_entity_poly.entity_id
_entity_poly.type
_entity_poly.pdbx_seq_one_letter_code
_entity_poly.pdbx_strand_id
1 'polypeptide(L)'
;YFFTIVTIPETGPSQKTPQVMVTLPQRSGLQPRQLGLLINDNNPDSVILGEYYARRRNIPLENIVHLNISKVIQLSRTEFQPLKAQVDSMLPETVQAIAIAWTMPSRVECNSITSALALGFMESPCNTGTCTWATSFSYFGSNSTQPFSDLRMRPAMMLAVLNIEQAKQLIDRGMASDGTQTQGSAYIMNTNDGIRNLRGRVFPSSNLGTNLSSYVDVQIKNANWIAGTTDALFIFKNY
;
A
#
# COMPACT_ATOMS: atom_id res chain seq x y z
N TYR A 1 -23.94 9.33 3.51
CA TYR A 1 -23.58 9.72 4.87
C TYR A 1 -24.82 9.65 5.73
N PHE A 2 -24.97 8.60 6.53
CA PHE A 2 -26.06 8.49 7.51
C PHE A 2 -25.43 8.19 8.86
N PHE A 3 -25.85 8.92 9.89
CA PHE A 3 -25.45 8.71 11.27
C PHE A 3 -26.48 7.82 11.96
N THR A 4 -26.03 6.78 12.66
CA THR A 4 -26.89 6.03 13.60
C THR A 4 -26.40 6.32 15.01
N ILE A 5 -27.23 6.99 15.80
CA ILE A 5 -27.00 7.19 17.22
C ILE A 5 -27.57 5.96 17.92
N VAL A 6 -26.72 5.18 18.60
CA VAL A 6 -27.16 4.09 19.47
C VAL A 6 -27.19 4.60 20.90
N THR A 7 -28.39 4.85 21.43
CA THR A 7 -28.62 5.09 22.85
C THR A 7 -28.92 3.78 23.55
N ILE A 8 -28.08 3.38 24.50
CA ILE A 8 -28.35 2.26 25.40
C ILE A 8 -29.18 2.82 26.59
N PRO A 9 -30.32 2.24 26.96
CA PRO A 9 -31.03 2.65 28.16
C PRO A 9 -30.34 2.08 29.41
N GLU A 10 -29.82 2.94 30.28
CA GLU A 10 -29.29 2.54 31.59
C GLU A 10 -30.44 2.39 32.60
N THR A 11 -30.39 1.31 33.38
CA THR A 11 -31.20 1.13 34.59
C THR A 11 -30.34 1.42 35.82
N GLY A 12 -30.62 2.52 36.52
CA GLY A 12 -30.14 2.77 37.89
C GLY A 12 -29.29 4.05 38.08
N PRO A 13 -29.36 4.71 39.27
CA PRO A 13 -28.95 6.09 39.41
C PRO A 13 -27.49 6.22 39.86
N SER A 14 -26.62 6.62 38.95
CA SER A 14 -25.38 7.32 39.29
C SER A 14 -25.05 8.26 38.14
N GLN A 15 -25.18 9.56 38.39
CA GLN A 15 -24.87 10.62 37.43
C GLN A 15 -23.38 10.58 37.07
N LYS A 16 -23.04 9.83 36.01
CA LYS A 16 -21.87 10.09 35.18
C LYS A 16 -22.40 10.67 33.87
N THR A 17 -21.94 11.87 33.52
CA THR A 17 -22.22 12.52 32.24
C THR A 17 -22.11 11.49 31.12
N PRO A 18 -23.12 11.31 30.24
CA PRO A 18 -23.02 10.34 29.16
C PRO A 18 -21.83 10.71 28.29
N GLN A 19 -20.80 9.85 28.35
CA GLN A 19 -19.65 9.92 27.47
C GLN A 19 -20.17 9.56 26.08
N VAL A 20 -20.52 10.58 25.28
CA VAL A 20 -20.84 10.38 23.87
C VAL A 20 -19.53 9.98 23.19
N MET A 21 -19.29 8.68 23.06
CA MET A 21 -18.23 8.17 22.19
C MET A 21 -18.66 8.44 20.75
N VAL A 22 -18.24 9.58 20.22
CA VAL A 22 -18.29 9.86 18.79
C VAL A 22 -17.13 9.09 18.15
N THR A 23 -17.36 7.83 17.80
CA THR A 23 -16.42 7.10 16.94
C THR A 23 -16.61 7.63 15.52
N LEU A 24 -15.80 8.63 15.14
CA LEU A 24 -15.60 8.92 13.73
C LEU A 24 -15.08 7.64 13.07
N PRO A 25 -15.57 7.23 11.89
CA PRO A 25 -14.88 6.19 11.14
C PRO A 25 -13.44 6.68 10.94
N GLN A 26 -12.48 5.96 11.53
CA GLN A 26 -11.07 6.05 11.16
C GLN A 26 -11.07 5.96 9.63
N ARG A 27 -10.60 7.00 8.92
CA ARG A 27 -10.59 7.02 7.44
C ARG A 27 -9.83 5.79 6.95
N SER A 28 -10.55 4.70 6.66
CA SER A 28 -9.94 3.43 6.27
C SER A 28 -9.84 3.42 4.75
N GLY A 29 -8.79 4.06 4.22
CA GLY A 29 -8.41 3.97 2.81
C GLY A 29 -8.41 5.29 2.04
N LEU A 30 -7.60 5.32 0.98
CA LEU A 30 -7.52 6.43 0.03
C LEU A 30 -8.85 6.61 -0.69
N GLN A 31 -9.34 7.84 -0.76
CA GLN A 31 -10.49 8.19 -1.60
C GLN A 31 -10.05 8.40 -3.05
N PRO A 32 -10.96 8.29 -4.04
CA PRO A 32 -10.60 8.50 -5.44
C PRO A 32 -9.92 9.85 -5.72
N ARG A 33 -10.37 10.92 -5.06
CA ARG A 33 -9.76 12.26 -5.15
C ARG A 33 -8.35 12.37 -4.54
N GLN A 34 -7.93 11.39 -3.77
CA GLN A 34 -6.63 11.35 -3.09
C GLN A 34 -5.62 10.44 -3.80
N LEU A 35 -6.04 9.74 -4.87
CA LEU A 35 -5.17 8.87 -5.64
C LEU A 35 -4.83 9.53 -6.97
N GLY A 36 -3.54 9.72 -7.22
CA GLY A 36 -3.00 10.10 -8.53
C GLY A 36 -2.73 8.87 -9.38
N LEU A 37 -2.88 8.98 -10.69
CA LEU A 37 -2.61 7.90 -11.63
C LEU A 37 -1.63 8.37 -12.70
N LEU A 38 -0.53 7.64 -12.88
CA LEU A 38 0.44 7.91 -13.95
C LEU A 38 0.25 6.93 -15.10
N ILE A 39 0.12 7.48 -16.31
CA ILE A 39 -0.05 6.73 -17.56
C ILE A 39 1.12 7.08 -18.50
N ASN A 40 1.69 6.07 -19.16
CA ASN A 40 2.71 6.27 -20.18
C ASN A 40 2.09 6.15 -21.59
N ASP A 41 1.95 7.27 -22.29
CA ASP A 41 1.33 7.32 -23.62
C ASP A 41 2.17 6.65 -24.72
N ASN A 42 3.49 6.51 -24.51
CA ASN A 42 4.36 5.75 -25.39
C ASN A 42 4.17 4.22 -25.28
N ASN A 43 3.21 3.75 -24.47
CA ASN A 43 2.93 2.35 -24.26
C ASN A 43 1.41 2.09 -24.27
N PRO A 44 0.86 1.51 -25.37
CA PRO A 44 -0.57 1.24 -25.48
C PRO A 44 -1.14 0.41 -24.31
N ASP A 45 -0.37 -0.54 -23.79
CA ASP A 45 -0.76 -1.34 -22.63
C ASP A 45 -0.91 -0.48 -21.37
N SER A 46 -0.06 0.54 -21.20
CA SER A 46 -0.14 1.47 -20.08
C SER A 46 -1.40 2.33 -20.16
N VAL A 47 -1.75 2.79 -21.36
CA VAL A 47 -2.99 3.55 -21.61
C VAL A 47 -4.21 2.71 -21.30
N ILE A 48 -4.31 1.50 -21.86
CA ILE A 48 -5.44 0.58 -21.62
C ILE A 48 -5.59 0.26 -20.13
N LEU A 49 -4.48 -0.05 -19.46
CA LEU A 49 -4.48 -0.36 -18.03
C LEU A 49 -4.88 0.85 -17.19
N GLY A 50 -4.32 2.02 -17.49
CA GLY A 50 -4.58 3.27 -16.79
C GLY A 50 -6.05 3.67 -16.89
N GLU A 51 -6.61 3.70 -18.11
CA GLU A 51 -8.02 4.00 -18.32
C GLU A 51 -8.95 3.00 -17.62
N TYR A 52 -8.61 1.71 -17.65
CA TYR A 52 -9.36 0.70 -16.92
C TYR A 52 -9.33 0.97 -15.42
N TYR A 53 -8.14 1.18 -14.85
CA TYR A 53 -7.99 1.43 -13.42
C TYR A 53 -8.70 2.71 -12.97
N ALA A 54 -8.56 3.80 -13.74
CA ALA A 54 -9.23 5.07 -13.48
C ALA A 54 -10.75 4.92 -13.41
N ARG A 55 -11.36 4.22 -14.39
CA ARG A 55 -12.80 3.95 -14.39
C ARG A 55 -13.23 3.09 -13.21
N ARG A 56 -12.50 2.01 -12.90
CA ARG A 56 -12.86 1.10 -11.81
C ARG A 56 -12.77 1.78 -10.44
N ARG A 57 -11.81 2.67 -10.26
CA ARG A 57 -11.55 3.39 -8.99
C ARG A 57 -12.20 4.78 -8.92
N ASN A 58 -12.92 5.21 -9.96
CA ASN A 58 -13.52 6.54 -10.08
C ASN A 58 -12.51 7.68 -9.88
N ILE A 59 -11.29 7.52 -10.39
CA ILE A 59 -10.22 8.52 -10.27
C ILE A 59 -10.61 9.75 -11.10
N PRO A 60 -10.67 10.96 -10.52
CA PRO A 60 -10.97 12.18 -11.26
C PRO A 60 -9.93 12.46 -12.34
N LEU A 61 -10.35 13.06 -13.45
CA LEU A 61 -9.45 13.35 -14.57
C LEU A 61 -8.29 14.27 -14.16
N GLU A 62 -8.53 15.22 -13.25
CA GLU A 62 -7.49 16.10 -12.70
C GLU A 62 -6.39 15.37 -11.93
N ASN A 63 -6.62 14.12 -11.53
CA ASN A 63 -5.64 13.28 -10.83
C ASN A 63 -4.85 12.36 -11.78
N ILE A 64 -5.15 12.37 -13.09
CA ILE A 64 -4.50 11.52 -14.08
C ILE A 64 -3.43 12.33 -14.80
N VAL A 65 -2.19 11.84 -14.75
CA VAL A 65 -1.04 12.45 -15.41
C VAL A 65 -0.56 11.54 -16.52
N HIS A 66 -0.66 12.05 -17.74
CA HIS A 66 -0.15 11.43 -18.96
C HIS A 66 1.30 11.86 -19.21
N LEU A 67 2.17 10.88 -19.45
CA LEU A 67 3.61 11.06 -19.58
C LEU A 67 4.10 10.37 -20.85
N ASN A 68 5.11 10.93 -21.50
CA ASN A 68 5.77 10.33 -22.64
C ASN A 68 7.16 9.86 -22.21
N ILE A 69 7.26 8.61 -21.75
CA ILE A 69 8.54 8.04 -21.28
C ILE A 69 8.95 6.83 -22.11
N SER A 70 10.25 6.71 -22.37
CA SER A 70 10.83 5.55 -23.01
C SER A 70 10.62 4.29 -22.16
N LYS A 71 10.26 3.17 -22.82
CA LYS A 71 10.11 1.87 -22.16
C LYS A 71 11.48 1.23 -21.93
N VAL A 72 12.22 1.75 -20.95
CA VAL A 72 13.56 1.28 -20.59
C VAL A 72 13.57 0.67 -19.19
N ILE A 73 14.45 -0.31 -18.96
CA ILE A 73 14.62 -0.95 -17.65
C ILE A 73 15.29 0.03 -16.65
N GLN A 74 16.08 0.98 -17.15
CA GLN A 74 16.78 1.96 -16.33
C GLN A 74 16.69 3.35 -16.95
N LEU A 75 16.34 4.32 -16.12
CA LEU A 75 16.44 5.75 -16.39
C LEU A 75 17.68 6.30 -15.68
N SER A 76 18.37 7.24 -16.30
CA SER A 76 19.35 8.11 -15.65
C SER A 76 18.66 9.16 -14.79
N ARG A 77 19.40 9.77 -13.85
CA ARG A 77 18.90 10.93 -13.11
C ARG A 77 18.46 12.08 -13.99
N THR A 78 19.21 12.37 -15.05
CA THR A 78 18.91 13.48 -15.97
C THR A 78 17.63 13.24 -16.76
N GLU A 79 17.29 11.98 -17.05
CA GLU A 79 16.00 11.62 -17.64
C GLU A 79 14.85 11.66 -16.62
N PHE A 80 15.11 11.26 -15.37
CA PHE A 80 14.08 11.19 -14.33
C PHE A 80 13.71 12.54 -13.71
N GLN A 81 14.65 13.45 -13.51
CA GLN A 81 14.40 14.73 -12.86
C GLN A 81 13.28 15.56 -13.54
N PRO A 82 13.27 15.76 -14.87
CA PRO A 82 12.17 16.48 -15.53
C PRO A 82 10.83 15.73 -15.41
N LEU A 83 10.85 14.39 -15.48
CA LEU A 83 9.67 13.55 -15.29
C LEU A 83 9.06 13.77 -13.90
N LYS A 84 9.88 13.79 -12.85
CA LYS A 84 9.43 14.03 -11.48
C LYS A 84 8.82 15.42 -11.31
N ALA A 85 9.46 16.45 -11.87
CA ALA A 85 8.95 17.81 -11.83
C ALA A 85 7.60 17.96 -12.56
N GLN A 86 7.44 17.27 -13.70
CA GLN A 86 6.17 17.23 -14.41
C GLN A 86 5.08 16.56 -13.55
N VAL A 87 5.36 15.39 -12.96
CA VAL A 87 4.41 14.69 -12.09
C VAL A 87 4.00 15.56 -10.89
N ASP A 88 4.97 16.17 -10.21
CA ASP A 88 4.70 16.98 -9.02
C ASP A 88 3.91 18.25 -9.32
N SER A 89 4.12 18.86 -10.49
CA SER A 89 3.40 20.07 -10.90
C SER A 89 1.98 19.78 -11.41
N MET A 90 1.75 18.62 -12.02
CA MET A 90 0.44 18.26 -12.58
C MET A 90 -0.50 17.63 -11.54
N LEU A 91 0.02 16.97 -10.50
CA LEU A 91 -0.82 16.35 -9.48
C LEU A 91 -1.37 17.40 -8.48
N PRO A 92 -2.69 17.45 -8.26
CA PRO A 92 -3.29 18.34 -7.26
C PRO A 92 -2.75 18.09 -5.84
N GLU A 93 -2.79 19.12 -5.00
CA GLU A 93 -2.39 18.99 -3.58
C GLU A 93 -3.27 18.01 -2.79
N THR A 94 -4.48 17.71 -3.28
CA THR A 94 -5.38 16.72 -2.68
C THR A 94 -4.87 15.29 -2.84
N VAL A 95 -3.97 15.03 -3.80
CA VAL A 95 -3.40 13.71 -4.07
C VAL A 95 -2.39 13.33 -2.99
N GLN A 96 -2.66 12.22 -2.32
CA GLN A 96 -1.89 11.70 -1.19
C GLN A 96 -1.03 10.49 -1.55
N ALA A 97 -1.35 9.78 -2.62
CA ALA A 97 -0.61 8.60 -3.10
C ALA A 97 -0.70 8.47 -4.62
N ILE A 98 0.20 7.67 -5.20
CA ILE A 98 0.33 7.50 -6.65
C ILE A 98 0.19 6.01 -7.02
N ALA A 99 -0.69 5.73 -7.98
CA ALA A 99 -0.70 4.49 -8.73
C ALA A 99 0.02 4.69 -10.08
N ILE A 100 0.88 3.74 -10.45
CA ILE A 100 1.65 3.76 -11.69
C ILE A 100 1.12 2.65 -12.59
N ALA A 101 0.52 3.02 -13.73
CA ALA A 101 -0.02 2.07 -14.70
C ALA A 101 0.99 1.72 -15.80
N TRP A 102 2.29 1.65 -15.49
CA TRP A 102 3.32 1.29 -16.47
C TRP A 102 3.58 -0.21 -16.45
N THR A 103 3.96 -0.77 -17.60
CA THR A 103 4.24 -2.22 -17.72
C THR A 103 5.70 -2.59 -17.48
N MET A 104 6.58 -1.63 -17.25
CA MET A 104 8.00 -1.87 -16.99
C MET A 104 8.35 -1.37 -15.59
N PRO A 105 8.84 -2.23 -14.69
CA PRO A 105 9.28 -1.82 -13.35
C PRO A 105 10.68 -1.20 -13.43
N SER A 106 10.78 -0.05 -14.10
CA SER A 106 12.04 0.63 -14.32
C SER A 106 12.71 1.01 -12.99
N ARG A 107 14.02 1.21 -13.02
CA ARG A 107 14.79 1.83 -11.93
C ARG A 107 15.35 3.18 -12.38
N VAL A 108 15.55 4.08 -11.44
CA VAL A 108 16.30 5.33 -11.64
C VAL A 108 17.67 5.12 -11.04
N GLU A 109 18.63 4.76 -11.90
CA GLU A 109 19.94 4.23 -11.50
C GLU A 109 19.79 3.10 -10.45
N CYS A 110 20.09 3.35 -9.17
CA CYS A 110 19.95 2.38 -8.09
C CYS A 110 18.59 2.39 -7.35
N ASN A 111 17.73 3.38 -7.60
CA ASN A 111 16.43 3.52 -6.94
C ASN A 111 15.33 2.79 -7.71
N SER A 112 14.37 2.15 -7.05
CA SER A 112 13.16 1.70 -7.76
C SER A 112 12.38 2.92 -8.26
N ILE A 113 11.65 2.79 -9.36
CA ILE A 113 10.82 3.90 -9.84
C ILE A 113 9.76 4.34 -8.81
N THR A 114 9.21 3.40 -8.05
CA THR A 114 8.24 3.70 -6.98
C THR A 114 8.87 4.50 -5.85
N SER A 115 10.08 4.14 -5.40
CA SER A 115 10.76 4.92 -4.35
C SER A 115 11.16 6.30 -4.86
N ALA A 116 11.66 6.38 -6.10
CA ALA A 116 12.06 7.64 -6.73
C ALA A 116 10.87 8.59 -6.92
N LEU A 117 9.70 8.09 -7.31
CA LEU A 117 8.48 8.90 -7.42
C LEU A 117 7.92 9.31 -6.04
N ALA A 118 8.05 8.46 -5.02
CA ALA A 118 7.54 8.76 -3.70
C ALA A 118 8.40 9.78 -2.93
N LEU A 119 9.72 9.64 -3.03
CA LEU A 119 10.69 10.33 -2.17
C LEU A 119 11.65 11.26 -2.93
N GLY A 120 11.65 11.19 -4.26
CA GLY A 120 12.74 11.72 -5.08
C GLY A 120 13.91 10.74 -5.20
N PHE A 121 14.87 11.06 -6.06
CA PHE A 121 16.09 10.28 -6.18
C PHE A 121 16.93 10.39 -4.91
N MET A 122 17.42 9.26 -4.41
CA MET A 122 18.34 9.22 -3.27
C MET A 122 19.67 8.60 -3.69
N GLU A 123 20.78 9.28 -3.37
CA GLU A 123 22.12 8.80 -3.68
C GLU A 123 22.57 7.68 -2.71
N SER A 124 22.07 7.68 -1.47
CA SER A 124 22.49 6.72 -0.44
C SER A 124 22.32 5.24 -0.85
N PRO A 125 21.20 4.80 -1.44
CA PRO A 125 21.06 3.43 -1.94
C PRO A 125 22.03 3.04 -3.07
N CYS A 126 22.69 4.01 -3.72
CA CYS A 126 23.65 3.73 -4.80
C CYS A 126 25.04 3.39 -4.24
N ASN A 127 25.33 3.81 -3.00
CA ASN A 127 26.65 3.74 -2.39
C ASN A 127 26.87 2.50 -1.50
N THR A 128 26.15 1.41 -1.77
CA THR A 128 26.15 0.25 -0.87
C THR A 128 26.55 -1.04 -1.56
N GLY A 129 27.73 -1.56 -1.22
CA GLY A 129 28.04 -2.99 -1.31
C GLY A 129 27.45 -3.81 -0.15
N THR A 130 26.78 -3.15 0.80
CA THR A 130 26.19 -3.74 2.02
C THR A 130 24.87 -3.06 2.34
N CYS A 131 23.82 -3.82 2.68
CA CYS A 131 22.54 -3.27 3.13
C CYS A 131 22.68 -2.60 4.51
N THR A 132 23.20 -1.38 4.57
CA THR A 132 23.24 -0.58 5.78
C THR A 132 21.85 0.00 6.06
N TRP A 133 21.61 0.39 7.32
CA TRP A 133 20.34 0.95 7.74
C TRP A 133 19.96 2.14 6.86
N ALA A 134 18.80 2.06 6.21
CA ALA A 134 18.26 3.19 5.46
C ALA A 134 18.11 4.39 6.39
N THR A 135 18.30 5.60 5.85
CA THR A 135 17.93 6.84 6.53
C THR A 135 16.51 6.71 7.06
N SER A 136 16.28 7.14 8.31
CA SER A 136 14.94 7.11 8.91
C SER A 136 13.97 7.91 8.04
N PHE A 137 12.86 7.29 7.63
CA PHE A 137 11.78 7.95 6.91
C PHE A 137 10.63 8.24 7.87
N SER A 138 10.23 9.51 7.97
CA SER A 138 9.15 9.97 8.85
C SER A 138 7.79 9.34 8.55
N TYR A 139 7.62 8.70 7.39
CA TYR A 139 6.39 7.99 7.04
C TYR A 139 6.29 6.61 7.70
N PHE A 140 7.41 5.89 7.84
CA PHE A 140 7.39 4.55 8.42
C PHE A 140 6.99 4.63 9.90
N GLY A 141 5.94 3.92 10.29
CA GLY A 141 5.40 3.94 11.65
C GLY A 141 4.61 5.22 12.01
N SER A 142 4.36 6.10 11.04
CA SER A 142 3.52 7.28 11.27
C SER A 142 2.03 6.91 11.29
N ASN A 143 1.24 7.69 12.02
CA ASN A 143 -0.23 7.62 11.99
C ASN A 143 -0.84 8.53 10.91
N SER A 144 -0.02 9.04 9.97
CA SER A 144 -0.52 9.94 8.92
C SER A 144 -1.45 9.19 7.97
N THR A 145 -2.62 9.79 7.72
CA THR A 145 -3.55 9.36 6.68
C THR A 145 -3.52 10.29 5.46
N GLN A 146 -2.64 11.29 5.48
CA GLN A 146 -2.47 12.29 4.42
C GLN A 146 -0.96 12.56 4.21
N PRO A 147 -0.21 11.59 3.66
CA PRO A 147 1.26 11.64 3.64
C PRO A 147 1.82 12.83 2.86
N PHE A 148 1.12 13.32 1.83
CA PHE A 148 1.60 14.47 1.08
C PHE A 148 1.46 15.76 1.88
N SER A 149 0.30 15.95 2.50
CA SER A 149 0.04 17.14 3.32
C SER A 149 0.93 17.17 4.57
N ASP A 150 1.12 16.01 5.20
CA ASP A 150 1.81 15.91 6.49
C ASP A 150 3.34 15.78 6.33
N LEU A 151 3.80 15.04 5.30
CA LEU A 151 5.20 14.61 5.16
C LEU A 151 5.80 14.95 3.79
N ARG A 152 5.06 15.66 2.93
CA ARG A 152 5.51 16.09 1.59
C ARG A 152 5.98 14.94 0.70
N MET A 153 5.43 13.75 0.91
CA MET A 153 5.68 12.57 0.07
C MET A 153 4.37 11.91 -0.36
N ARG A 154 4.38 11.24 -1.52
CA ARG A 154 3.23 10.46 -2.01
C ARG A 154 3.66 9.00 -2.14
N PRO A 155 3.24 8.09 -1.26
CA PRO A 155 3.52 6.67 -1.43
C PRO A 155 3.11 6.23 -2.84
N ALA A 156 4.01 5.55 -3.54
CA ALA A 156 3.79 5.14 -4.92
C ALA A 156 3.76 3.62 -5.03
N MET A 157 2.79 3.11 -5.78
CA MET A 157 2.63 1.69 -6.08
C MET A 157 2.50 1.48 -7.59
N MET A 158 3.05 0.40 -8.10
CA MET A 158 2.92 0.02 -9.50
C MET A 158 1.88 -1.09 -9.65
N LEU A 159 1.04 -0.98 -10.67
CA LEU A 159 0.12 -2.02 -11.10
C LEU A 159 0.90 -3.10 -11.86
N ALA A 160 1.72 -3.86 -11.12
CA ALA A 160 2.69 -4.79 -11.68
C ALA A 160 2.00 -6.07 -12.17
N VAL A 161 1.96 -6.27 -13.49
CA VAL A 161 1.35 -7.42 -14.17
C VAL A 161 2.01 -7.68 -15.52
N LEU A 162 2.07 -8.95 -15.93
CA LEU A 162 2.75 -9.39 -17.14
C LEU A 162 1.89 -9.24 -18.41
N ASN A 163 0.57 -9.18 -18.26
CA ASN A 163 -0.36 -8.96 -19.36
C ASN A 163 -1.61 -8.21 -18.89
N ILE A 164 -2.30 -7.59 -19.84
CA ILE A 164 -3.44 -6.69 -19.58
C ILE A 164 -4.66 -7.41 -19.02
N GLU A 165 -4.95 -8.63 -19.46
CA GLU A 165 -6.12 -9.36 -18.96
C GLU A 165 -5.94 -9.79 -17.50
N GLN A 166 -4.75 -10.25 -17.12
CA GLN A 166 -4.40 -10.51 -15.72
C GLN A 166 -4.40 -9.23 -14.88
N ALA A 167 -4.02 -8.10 -15.49
CA ALA A 167 -4.12 -6.77 -14.87
C ALA A 167 -5.55 -6.44 -14.46
N LYS A 168 -6.48 -6.55 -15.41
CA LYS A 168 -7.90 -6.27 -15.19
C LYS A 168 -8.47 -7.19 -14.11
N GLN A 169 -8.17 -8.49 -14.20
CA GLN A 169 -8.61 -9.47 -13.19
C GLN A 169 -8.05 -9.16 -11.80
N LEU A 170 -6.79 -8.74 -11.69
CA LEU A 170 -6.21 -8.33 -10.41
C LEU A 170 -6.89 -7.08 -9.85
N ILE A 171 -7.15 -6.09 -10.71
CA ILE A 171 -7.88 -4.86 -10.34
C ILE A 171 -9.28 -5.21 -9.85
N ASP A 172 -10.01 -6.06 -10.57
CA ASP A 172 -11.37 -6.46 -10.21
C ASP A 172 -11.44 -7.27 -8.93
N ARG A 173 -10.48 -8.17 -8.69
CA ARG A 173 -10.36 -8.84 -7.39
C ARG A 173 -10.10 -7.85 -6.26
N GLY A 174 -9.22 -6.87 -6.49
CA GLY A 174 -8.97 -5.79 -5.53
C GLY A 174 -10.25 -5.01 -5.21
N MET A 175 -10.98 -4.58 -6.25
CA MET A 175 -12.27 -3.89 -6.09
C MET A 175 -13.29 -4.73 -5.30
N ALA A 176 -13.37 -6.03 -5.59
CA ALA A 176 -14.29 -6.93 -4.90
C ALA A 176 -13.91 -7.17 -3.44
N SER A 177 -12.63 -7.02 -3.08
CA SER A 177 -12.13 -7.19 -1.71
C SER A 177 -12.19 -5.92 -0.85
N ASP A 178 -12.41 -4.75 -1.45
CA ASP A 178 -12.40 -3.49 -0.73
C ASP A 178 -13.51 -3.46 0.34
N GLY A 179 -13.11 -3.26 1.60
CA GLY A 179 -14.04 -3.14 2.72
C GLY A 179 -14.75 -4.43 3.14
N THR A 180 -14.42 -5.59 2.57
CA THR A 180 -15.12 -6.85 2.90
C THR A 180 -14.80 -7.38 4.29
N GLN A 181 -13.66 -6.97 4.88
CA GLN A 181 -13.19 -7.42 6.21
C GLN A 181 -13.33 -8.95 6.39
N THR A 182 -12.95 -9.70 5.35
CA THR A 182 -13.17 -11.15 5.28
C THR A 182 -12.53 -11.86 6.47
N GLN A 183 -13.30 -12.73 7.14
CA GLN A 183 -12.77 -13.58 8.20
C GLN A 183 -11.81 -14.62 7.63
N GLY A 184 -10.69 -14.83 8.30
CA GLY A 184 -9.73 -15.87 7.92
C GLY A 184 -8.49 -15.87 8.80
N SER A 185 -7.49 -16.66 8.39
CA SER A 185 -6.31 -16.95 9.20
C SER A 185 -5.06 -16.25 8.68
N ALA A 186 -4.27 -15.66 9.58
CA ALA A 186 -2.88 -15.28 9.36
C ALA A 186 -1.97 -16.41 9.87
N TYR A 187 -1.26 -17.08 8.96
CA TYR A 187 -0.36 -18.17 9.31
C TYR A 187 1.05 -17.64 9.56
N ILE A 188 1.55 -17.81 10.78
CA ILE A 188 2.94 -17.52 11.15
C ILE A 188 3.70 -18.84 11.18
N MET A 189 4.65 -18.99 10.26
CA MET A 189 5.35 -20.24 9.98
C MET A 189 6.69 -20.30 10.72
N ASN A 190 6.78 -21.17 11.72
CA ASN A 190 8.02 -21.57 12.38
C ASN A 190 8.64 -22.73 11.60
N THR A 191 9.57 -22.39 10.70
CA THR A 191 10.24 -23.36 9.84
C THR A 191 11.56 -23.84 10.46
N ASN A 192 12.09 -24.94 9.96
CA ASN A 192 13.41 -25.45 10.39
C ASN A 192 14.59 -24.68 9.76
N ASP A 193 14.32 -23.68 8.92
CA ASP A 193 15.35 -22.83 8.34
C ASP A 193 15.78 -21.76 9.34
N GLY A 194 16.90 -22.00 10.03
CA GLY A 194 17.40 -21.11 11.08
C GLY A 194 17.75 -19.69 10.61
N ILE A 195 18.08 -19.48 9.33
CA ILE A 195 18.40 -18.15 8.78
C ILE A 195 17.11 -17.38 8.46
N ARG A 196 16.04 -18.08 8.09
CA ARG A 196 14.73 -17.49 7.73
C ARG A 196 13.65 -17.66 8.81
N ASN A 197 14.08 -17.99 10.03
CA ASN A 197 13.23 -18.20 11.21
C ASN A 197 13.76 -17.45 12.46
N LEU A 198 14.44 -16.31 12.29
CA LEU A 198 15.03 -15.55 13.40
C LEU A 198 13.97 -15.07 14.41
N ARG A 199 12.78 -14.70 13.94
CA ARG A 199 11.65 -14.28 14.78
C ARG A 199 10.81 -15.42 15.35
N GLY A 200 11.07 -16.67 14.95
CA GLY A 200 10.38 -17.85 15.50
C GLY A 200 10.73 -18.14 16.96
N ARG A 201 11.75 -17.46 17.49
CA ARG A 201 12.09 -17.43 18.92
C ARG A 201 11.30 -16.37 19.71
N VAL A 202 10.75 -15.37 19.02
CA VAL A 202 10.02 -14.21 19.57
C VAL A 202 8.51 -14.44 19.52
N PHE A 203 8.02 -15.08 18.46
CA PHE A 203 6.65 -15.58 18.37
C PHE A 203 6.65 -17.07 18.74
N PRO A 204 5.91 -17.54 19.77
CA PRO A 204 4.77 -16.91 20.47
C PRO A 204 5.08 -16.20 21.81
N SER A 205 6.31 -16.27 22.30
CA SER A 205 6.67 -15.91 23.69
C SER A 205 6.42 -14.45 24.08
N SER A 206 6.31 -13.54 23.10
CA SER A 206 6.11 -12.11 23.32
C SER A 206 4.65 -11.64 23.30
N ASN A 207 3.65 -12.52 23.08
CA ASN A 207 2.26 -12.15 22.78
C ASN A 207 2.10 -11.12 21.64
N LEU A 208 3.17 -10.85 20.88
CA LEU A 208 3.10 -10.03 19.68
C LEU A 208 2.48 -10.86 18.57
N GLY A 209 1.73 -10.22 17.68
CA GLY A 209 1.21 -10.86 16.47
C GLY A 209 0.15 -11.93 16.69
N THR A 210 -0.32 -12.19 17.92
CA THR A 210 -1.40 -13.15 18.24
C THR A 210 -2.79 -12.55 18.12
N ASN A 211 -2.90 -11.21 18.06
CA ASN A 211 -4.16 -10.51 17.87
C ASN A 211 -3.95 -9.38 16.85
N LEU A 212 -4.42 -9.62 15.62
CA LEU A 212 -4.32 -8.65 14.52
C LEU A 212 -5.62 -7.84 14.38
N SER A 213 -6.77 -8.50 14.47
CA SER A 213 -8.09 -7.88 14.52
C SER A 213 -9.14 -8.93 14.93
N SER A 214 -10.39 -8.52 15.16
CA SER A 214 -11.51 -9.43 15.40
C SER A 214 -11.86 -10.35 14.22
N TYR A 215 -11.34 -10.08 13.02
CA TYR A 215 -11.63 -10.85 11.81
C TYR A 215 -10.46 -11.75 11.37
N VAL A 216 -9.30 -11.61 11.99
CA VAL A 216 -8.09 -12.35 11.60
C VAL A 216 -7.67 -13.24 12.76
N ASP A 217 -7.87 -14.54 12.57
CA ASP A 217 -7.37 -15.55 13.49
C ASP A 217 -5.88 -15.80 13.23
N VAL A 218 -5.05 -15.84 14.28
CA VAL A 218 -3.61 -16.01 14.11
C VAL A 218 -3.24 -17.45 14.40
N GLN A 219 -2.65 -18.10 13.41
CA GLN A 219 -2.26 -19.50 13.44
C GLN A 219 -0.73 -19.63 13.40
N ILE A 220 -0.11 -19.92 14.55
CA ILE A 220 1.33 -20.22 14.59
C ILE A 220 1.54 -21.70 14.31
N LYS A 221 2.26 -22.03 13.24
CA LYS A 221 2.49 -23.41 12.79
C LYS A 221 3.98 -23.75 12.78
N ASN A 222 4.36 -24.80 13.48
CA ASN A 222 5.69 -25.41 13.39
C ASN A 222 5.74 -26.35 12.18
N ALA A 223 5.89 -25.78 10.99
CA ALA A 223 5.94 -26.52 9.74
C ALA A 223 6.71 -25.74 8.67
N ASN A 224 7.30 -26.46 7.71
CA ASN A 224 8.00 -25.84 6.58
C ASN A 224 7.06 -25.39 5.44
N TRP A 225 5.82 -25.89 5.43
CA TRP A 225 4.80 -25.58 4.43
C TRP A 225 3.39 -25.78 5.01
N ILE A 226 2.39 -25.20 4.34
CA ILE A 226 0.96 -25.47 4.53
C ILE A 226 0.35 -25.77 3.16
N ALA A 227 -0.67 -26.61 3.09
CA ALA A 227 -1.46 -26.83 1.88
C ALA A 227 -2.92 -27.10 2.24
N GLY A 228 -3.80 -26.97 1.24
CA GLY A 228 -5.23 -27.21 1.40
C GLY A 228 -5.96 -26.17 2.25
N THR A 229 -5.29 -25.10 2.67
CA THR A 229 -5.89 -23.99 3.41
C THR A 229 -6.68 -23.09 2.47
N THR A 230 -7.95 -22.87 2.79
CA THR A 230 -8.90 -22.06 2.01
C THR A 230 -9.22 -20.73 2.68
N ASP A 231 -8.74 -20.54 3.91
CA ASP A 231 -8.98 -19.41 4.79
C ASP A 231 -7.75 -18.51 4.96
N ALA A 232 -6.65 -18.80 4.26
CA ALA A 232 -5.40 -18.06 4.41
C ALA A 232 -5.53 -16.63 3.86
N LEU A 233 -5.49 -15.65 4.77
CA LEU A 233 -5.37 -14.24 4.42
C LEU A 233 -3.91 -13.83 4.23
N PHE A 234 -3.03 -14.31 5.10
CA PHE A 234 -1.60 -14.02 5.08
C PHE A 234 -0.77 -15.24 5.47
N ILE A 235 0.43 -15.35 4.90
CA ILE A 235 1.43 -16.34 5.28
C ILE A 235 2.74 -15.61 5.54
N PHE A 236 3.21 -15.66 6.78
CA PHE A 236 4.46 -15.04 7.21
C PHE A 236 5.47 -16.11 7.57
N LYS A 237 6.67 -16.03 6.98
CA LYS A 237 7.84 -16.72 7.54
C LYS A 237 8.50 -15.77 8.52
N ASN A 238 8.99 -16.34 9.61
CA ASN A 238 9.58 -15.60 10.72
C ASN A 238 11.02 -15.14 10.42
N TYR A 239 11.22 -14.30 9.41
CA TYR A 239 12.52 -13.67 9.15
C TYR A 239 12.96 -12.75 10.29
#